data_AF-A0A8H2WSQ7-F1
#
_entry.id   AF-A0A8H2WSQ7-F1
#
_cell.length_a   1.000
_cell.length_b   1.000
_cell.length_c   1.000
_cell.angle_alpha   90.00
_cell.angle_beta   90.00
_cell.angle_gamma   90.00
#
_symmetry.space_group_name_H-M   'P 1'
#
loop_
_entity.id
_entity.type
_entity.pdbx_description
1 polymer ?
#
loop_
_entity_poly.entity_id
_entity_poly.type
_entity_poly.pdbx_seq_one_letter_code
_entity_poly.pdbx_strand_id
1 'polypeptide(L)'
;MIVREKNGYTVQHLDVWGIVDGVEKIIVPNATCYVGRSDNPAFAGSEPVPILAKKIWESSGPSGPNKEYLYELARAVRELAPESHDSHLSALEAYVRRLDEQSDE
;
A
#
# COMPACT_ATOMS: atom_id res chain seq x y z
N MET A 1 -0.07 21.18 -6.15
CA MET A 1 -1.08 20.32 -6.81
C MET A 1 -0.66 18.88 -6.58
N ILE A 2 -1.35 18.17 -5.69
CA ILE A 2 -1.08 16.75 -5.42
C ILE A 2 -1.55 15.98 -6.64
N VAL A 3 -0.65 15.25 -7.26
CA VAL A 3 -0.93 14.53 -8.50
C VAL A 3 -0.73 13.06 -8.22
N ARG A 4 -1.81 12.35 -7.92
CA ARG A 4 -1.83 10.88 -7.81
C ARG A 4 -2.11 10.25 -9.18
N GLU A 5 -1.60 9.03 -9.38
CA GLU A 5 -1.84 8.14 -10.54
C GLU A 5 -1.28 8.55 -11.93
N LYS A 6 -0.25 9.41 -12.03
CA LYS A 6 0.30 9.78 -13.35
C LYS A 6 1.24 8.77 -14.01
N ASN A 7 1.65 7.71 -13.33
CA ASN A 7 2.73 6.84 -13.80
C ASN A 7 2.22 5.53 -14.44
N GLY A 8 1.29 5.59 -15.41
CA GLY A 8 0.96 4.42 -16.24
C GLY A 8 0.06 3.36 -15.58
N TYR A 9 -0.80 3.75 -14.64
CA TYR A 9 -1.84 2.85 -14.12
C TYR A 9 -2.87 2.54 -15.21
N THR A 10 -3.35 1.30 -15.23
CA THR A 10 -4.43 0.84 -16.12
C THR A 10 -5.73 0.73 -15.36
N VAL A 11 -6.85 1.08 -16.00
CA VAL A 11 -8.18 0.93 -15.41
C VAL A 11 -8.65 -0.52 -15.58
N GLN A 12 -9.06 -1.14 -14.48
CA GLN A 12 -9.73 -2.44 -14.45
C GLN A 12 -11.08 -2.31 -13.75
N HIS A 13 -11.99 -3.21 -14.09
CA HIS A 13 -13.29 -3.31 -13.46
C HIS A 13 -13.42 -4.65 -12.77
N LEU A 14 -13.74 -4.65 -11.48
CA LEU A 14 -13.81 -5.86 -10.66
C LEU A 14 -14.89 -5.76 -9.59
N ASP A 15 -15.37 -6.91 -9.14
CA ASP A 15 -16.29 -6.98 -8.00
C ASP A 15 -15.49 -6.98 -6.69
N VAL A 16 -15.86 -6.09 -5.76
CA VAL A 16 -15.30 -6.08 -4.41
C VAL A 16 -16.19 -6.91 -3.51
N TRP A 17 -15.59 -7.92 -2.88
CA TRP A 17 -16.24 -8.83 -1.96
C TRP A 17 -16.03 -8.38 -0.51
N GLY A 18 -17.03 -8.64 0.32
CA GLY A 18 -16.97 -8.41 1.76
C GLY A 18 -17.88 -9.38 2.50
N ILE A 19 -17.76 -9.41 3.83
CA ILE A 19 -18.59 -10.24 4.69
C ILE A 19 -19.76 -9.40 5.21
N VAL A 20 -20.99 -9.80 4.88
CA VAL A 20 -22.23 -9.17 5.35
C VAL A 20 -23.08 -10.24 6.04
N ASP A 21 -23.36 -10.03 7.33
CA ASP A 21 -24.06 -11.00 8.19
C ASP A 21 -23.41 -12.39 8.22
N GLY A 22 -22.06 -12.42 8.21
CA GLY A 22 -21.28 -13.67 8.21
C GLY A 22 -21.24 -14.40 6.87
N VAL A 23 -21.76 -13.80 5.79
CA VAL A 23 -21.80 -14.39 4.44
C VAL A 23 -21.00 -13.52 3.48
N GLU A 24 -20.14 -14.14 2.68
CA GLU A 24 -19.40 -13.47 1.61
C GLU A 24 -20.35 -13.03 0.48
N LYS A 25 -20.32 -11.74 0.14
CA LYS A 25 -21.15 -11.13 -0.89
C LYS A 25 -20.37 -10.04 -1.63
N ILE A 26 -20.76 -9.77 -2.87
CA ILE A 26 -20.30 -8.58 -3.60
C ILE A 26 -20.92 -7.36 -2.92
N ILE A 27 -20.05 -6.50 -2.37
CA ILE A 27 -20.44 -5.25 -1.71
C ILE A 27 -20.28 -4.04 -2.63
N VAL A 28 -19.40 -4.13 -3.63
CA VAL A 28 -19.27 -3.13 -4.70
C VAL A 28 -19.14 -3.84 -6.04
N PRO A 29 -20.22 -3.95 -6.83
CA PRO A 29 -20.16 -4.54 -8.15
C PRO A 29 -19.46 -3.60 -9.13
N ASN A 30 -18.67 -4.17 -10.05
CA ASN A 30 -18.06 -3.44 -11.17
C ASN A 30 -17.25 -2.19 -10.76
N ALA A 31 -16.52 -2.27 -9.65
CA ALA A 31 -15.69 -1.20 -9.13
C ALA A 31 -14.54 -0.87 -10.08
N THR A 32 -14.33 0.42 -10.34
CA THR A 32 -13.18 0.91 -11.09
C THR A 32 -11.92 0.88 -10.20
N CYS A 33 -10.94 0.08 -10.60
CA CYS A 33 -9.66 -0.07 -9.90
C CYS A 33 -8.50 0.33 -10.81
N TYR A 34 -7.59 1.17 -10.31
CA TYR A 34 -6.38 1.57 -11.02
C TYR A 34 -5.23 0.64 -10.65
N VAL A 35 -4.72 -0.12 -11.62
CA VAL A 35 -3.72 -1.17 -11.41
C VAL A 35 -2.44 -0.86 -12.19
N GLY A 36 -1.33 -0.77 -11.46
CA GLY A 36 0.01 -0.74 -12.04
C GLY A 36 0.43 -2.16 -12.43
N ARG A 37 0.31 -2.49 -13.72
CA ARG A 37 0.67 -3.81 -14.26
C ARG A 37 2.20 -3.98 -14.31
N SER A 38 2.67 -5.21 -14.47
CA SER A 38 4.10 -5.54 -14.51
C SER A 38 4.86 -4.95 -15.71
N ASP A 39 4.14 -4.53 -16.76
CA ASP A 39 4.66 -3.81 -17.92
C ASP A 39 4.75 -2.29 -17.71
N ASN A 40 4.28 -1.78 -16.56
CA ASN A 40 4.41 -0.39 -16.20
C ASN A 40 5.90 -0.04 -16.01
N PRO A 41 6.44 0.99 -16.69
CA PRO A 41 7.84 1.41 -16.52
C PRO A 41 8.24 1.76 -15.08
N ALA A 42 7.26 2.11 -14.22
CA ALA A 42 7.46 2.37 -12.81
C ALA A 42 7.45 1.10 -11.92
N PHE A 43 7.20 -0.08 -12.50
CA PHE A 43 7.23 -1.34 -11.78
C PHE A 43 8.68 -1.75 -11.49
N ALA A 44 9.09 -1.61 -10.24
CA ALA A 44 10.44 -1.97 -9.78
C ALA A 44 10.66 -3.48 -9.59
N GLY A 45 9.63 -4.30 -9.81
CA GLY A 45 9.66 -5.74 -9.52
C GLY A 45 9.38 -6.06 -8.05
N SER A 46 9.47 -7.34 -7.70
CA SER A 46 9.40 -7.79 -6.32
C SER A 46 10.76 -7.61 -5.65
N GLU A 47 10.80 -6.89 -4.53
CA GLU A 47 12.01 -6.69 -3.73
C GLU A 47 11.83 -7.36 -2.35
N PRO A 48 12.88 -7.91 -1.73
CA PRO A 48 12.83 -8.37 -0.34
C PRO A 48 12.39 -7.26 0.62
N VAL A 49 11.56 -7.59 1.61
CA VAL A 49 10.98 -6.63 2.57
C VAL A 49 12.03 -5.68 3.18
N PRO A 50 13.22 -6.12 3.65
CA PRO A 50 14.19 -5.20 4.23
C PRO A 50 14.73 -4.17 3.22
N ILE A 51 14.91 -4.57 1.96
CA ILE A 51 15.42 -3.70 0.89
C ILE A 51 14.34 -2.66 0.54
N LEU A 52 13.10 -3.12 0.36
CA LEU A 52 11.97 -2.23 0.08
C LEU A 52 11.69 -1.27 1.24
N ALA A 53 11.73 -1.74 2.48
CA ALA A 53 11.55 -0.91 3.66
C ALA A 53 12.60 0.20 3.75
N LYS A 54 13.87 -0.12 3.52
CA LYS A 54 14.94 0.89 3.48
C LYS A 54 14.70 1.94 2.41
N LYS A 55 14.31 1.51 1.20
CA LYS A 55 13.97 2.42 0.10
C LYS A 55 12.78 3.32 0.44
N ILE A 56 11.74 2.78 1.08
CA ILE A 56 10.59 3.56 1.57
C ILE A 56 11.05 4.59 2.61
N TRP A 57 11.91 4.19 3.54
CA TRP A 57 12.42 5.05 4.60
C TRP A 57 13.24 6.22 4.08
N GLU A 58 14.11 6.00 3.09
CA GLU A 58 14.98 7.04 2.48
C GLU A 58 14.26 7.94 1.46
N SER A 59 13.13 7.49 0.91
CA SER A 59 12.46 8.19 -0.21
C SER A 59 11.56 9.33 0.27
N SER A 60 11.65 10.47 -0.41
CA SER A 60 10.74 11.61 -0.24
C SER A 60 10.39 12.24 -1.59
N GLY A 61 9.15 12.69 -1.74
CA GLY A 61 8.68 13.35 -2.95
C GLY A 61 7.92 14.65 -2.66
N PRO A 62 7.33 15.28 -3.69
CA PRO A 62 6.55 16.51 -3.53
C PRO A 62 5.31 16.38 -2.61
N SER A 63 4.91 15.14 -2.29
CA SER A 63 3.80 14.83 -1.37
C SER A 63 4.27 14.51 0.06
N GLY A 64 5.57 14.59 0.35
CA GLY A 64 6.16 14.25 1.64
C GLY A 64 7.00 12.97 1.64
N PRO A 65 7.46 12.53 2.82
CA PRO A 65 8.20 11.28 3.00
C PRO A 65 7.36 10.05 2.65
N ASN A 66 7.96 9.06 1.99
CA ASN A 66 7.26 7.83 1.61
C ASN A 66 6.92 6.96 2.83
N LYS A 67 7.69 7.06 3.92
CA LYS A 67 7.37 6.39 5.19
C LYS A 67 6.03 6.85 5.79
N GLU A 68 5.67 8.12 5.65
CA GLU A 68 4.37 8.63 6.12
C GLU A 68 3.21 8.02 5.32
N TYR A 69 3.38 7.85 4.01
CA TYR A 69 2.40 7.14 3.19
C TYR A 69 2.19 5.69 3.67
N LEU A 70 3.28 4.97 3.97
CA LEU A 70 3.20 3.61 4.49
C LEU A 70 2.46 3.56 5.84
N TYR A 71 2.76 4.49 6.76
CA TYR A 71 2.13 4.54 8.08
C TYR A 71 0.64 4.84 8.02
N GLU A 72 0.24 5.82 7.20
CA GLU A 72 -1.18 6.14 7.02
C GLU A 72 -1.94 4.98 6.35
N LEU A 73 -1.31 4.28 5.40
CA LEU A 73 -1.91 3.09 4.79
C LEU A 73 -2.10 1.97 5.82
N ALA A 74 -1.06 1.63 6.59
CA ALA A 74 -1.12 0.60 7.62
C ALA A 74 -2.15 0.92 8.71
N ARG A 75 -2.26 2.20 9.10
CA ARG A 75 -3.31 2.69 10.01
C ARG A 75 -4.70 2.50 9.42
N ALA A 76 -4.94 2.98 8.20
CA ALA A 76 -6.25 2.88 7.54
C ALA A 76 -6.70 1.44 7.33
N VAL A 77 -5.80 0.53 6.93
CA VAL A 77 -6.13 -0.90 6.76
C VAL A 77 -6.52 -1.54 8.09
N ARG A 78 -5.80 -1.26 9.18
CA ARG A 78 -6.16 -1.77 10.52
C ARG A 78 -7.51 -1.24 11.01
N GLU A 79 -7.84 0.01 10.71
CA GLU A 79 -9.09 0.64 11.13
C GLU A 79 -10.30 0.15 10.32
N LEU A 80 -10.14 -0.02 8.99
CA LEU A 80 -11.25 -0.32 8.08
C LEU A 80 -11.46 -1.82 7.83
N ALA A 81 -10.41 -2.62 7.94
CA ALA A 81 -10.44 -4.07 7.64
C ALA A 81 -9.51 -4.84 8.61
N PRO A 82 -9.80 -4.85 9.92
CA PRO A 82 -8.97 -5.52 10.92
C PRO A 82 -8.75 -7.02 10.63
N GLU A 83 -9.68 -7.66 9.94
CA GLU A 83 -9.63 -9.06 9.49
C GLU A 83 -8.72 -9.33 8.29
N SER A 84 -8.24 -8.29 7.58
CA SER A 84 -7.39 -8.43 6.40
C SER A 84 -6.06 -9.13 6.70
N HIS A 85 -5.53 -8.94 7.92
CA HIS A 85 -4.26 -9.53 8.39
C HIS A 85 -3.11 -9.45 7.37
N ASP A 86 -2.94 -8.27 6.74
CA ASP A 86 -1.90 -8.06 5.72
C ASP A 86 -0.50 -8.16 6.34
N SER A 87 0.08 -9.37 6.22
CA SER A 87 1.40 -9.69 6.75
C SER A 87 2.53 -8.95 6.04
N HIS A 88 2.37 -8.60 4.77
CA HIS A 88 3.38 -7.88 3.99
C HIS A 88 3.45 -6.42 4.43
N LEU A 89 2.29 -5.75 4.50
CA LEU A 89 2.17 -4.38 4.98
C LEU A 89 2.68 -4.24 6.43
N SER A 90 2.30 -5.19 7.29
CA SER A 90 2.75 -5.23 8.69
C SER A 90 4.26 -5.41 8.81
N ALA A 91 4.86 -6.26 7.97
CA ALA A 91 6.30 -6.47 7.96
C ALA A 91 7.05 -5.21 7.49
N LEU A 92 6.57 -4.55 6.42
CA LEU A 92 7.16 -3.30 5.95
C LEU A 92 7.10 -2.22 7.02
N GLU A 93 5.94 -1.99 7.64
CA GLU A 93 5.79 -1.01 8.72
C GLU A 93 6.77 -1.28 9.87
N ALA A 94 6.88 -2.52 10.32
CA ALA A 94 7.78 -2.90 11.41
C ALA A 94 9.26 -2.64 11.07
N TYR A 95 9.68 -2.92 9.84
CA TYR A 95 11.05 -2.62 9.41
C TYR A 95 11.33 -1.11 9.33
N VAL A 96 10.40 -0.33 8.78
CA VAL A 96 10.58 1.14 8.67
C VAL A 96 10.62 1.80 10.05
N ARG A 97 9.81 1.34 11.02
CA ARG A 97 9.86 1.85 12.40
C ARG A 97 11.19 1.57 13.10
N ARG A 98 11.78 0.39 12.89
CA ARG A 98 13.13 0.08 13.42
C ARG A 98 14.20 1.00 12.84
N LEU A 99 14.06 1.40 11.57
CA LEU A 99 14.99 2.35 10.95
C LEU A 99 14.83 3.76 11.53
N ASP A 100 13.60 4.20 11.84
CA ASP A 100 13.36 5.46 12.56
C ASP A 100 14.05 5.45 13.94
N GLU A 101 13.88 4.38 14.72
CA GLU A 101 14.51 4.21 16.05
C GLU A 101 16.04 4.27 15.98
N GLN A 102 16.65 3.69 14.95
CA GLN A 102 18.11 3.71 14.74
C GLN A 102 18.66 5.06 14.27
N SER A 103 17.81 5.94 13.75
CA SER A 103 18.22 7.26 13.26
C SER A 103 18.09 8.37 14.30
N ASP A 104 17.33 8.11 15.37
CA ASP A 104 17.17 9.01 16.51
C ASP A 104 18.28 8.83 17.57
N GLU A 105 19.17 7.84 17.38
CA GLU A 105 20.43 7.62 18.15
C GLU A 105 21.63 8.32 17.49
#